data_AF-A0A0R3QI26-F1
#
_entry.id   AF-A0A0R3QI26-F1
#
_cell.length_a   1.000
_cell.length_b   1.000
_cell.length_c   1.000
_cell.angle_alpha   90.00
_cell.angle_beta   90.00
_cell.angle_gamma   90.00
#
_symmetry.space_group_name_H-M   'P 1'
#
loop_
_entity.id
_entity.type
_entity.pdbx_description
1 polymer ?
#
loop_
_entity_poly.entity_id
_entity_poly.type
_entity_poly.pdbx_seq_one_letter_code
_entity_poly.pdbx_strand_id
1 'polypeptide(L)'
;MIAANDELANFAEELNSFYGHPKNRKLINSSNVVIALEKGKRVYGIVEVDDEFAQFTGCWQRIEILGIKDGYYSESFFCRLRFLDSGGTDVRLLSSILEIDPMHCVRPPFCLQMCMHGLKPVDHSNWSEKAKQFFYSELREDVPVALNIVGCNKKLVFDRSLKL
;
A
#
# COMPACT_ATOMS: atom_id res chain seq x y z
N MET A 1 14.90 17.08 -2.06
CA MET A 1 13.78 16.86 -3.01
C MET A 1 14.18 15.79 -4.01
N ILE A 2 15.29 15.98 -4.72
CA ILE A 2 16.13 14.89 -5.24
C ILE A 2 16.36 13.84 -4.14
N ALA A 3 16.80 14.27 -2.96
CA ALA A 3 17.02 13.38 -1.81
C ALA A 3 15.85 12.47 -1.36
N ALA A 4 14.58 12.89 -1.44
CA ALA A 4 13.47 12.03 -0.99
C ALA A 4 13.12 10.96 -2.02
N ASN A 5 13.20 11.33 -3.31
CA ASN A 5 13.09 10.37 -4.40
C ASN A 5 14.32 9.44 -4.42
N ASP A 6 15.51 9.95 -4.10
CA ASP A 6 16.72 9.14 -3.98
C ASP A 6 16.60 8.13 -2.83
N GLU A 7 16.06 8.53 -1.67
CA GLU A 7 15.84 7.61 -0.55
C GLU A 7 14.85 6.49 -0.92
N LEU A 8 13.75 6.83 -1.61
CA LEU A 8 12.79 5.83 -2.11
C LEU A 8 13.44 4.89 -3.13
N ALA A 9 14.21 5.43 -4.08
CA ALA A 9 14.91 4.65 -5.11
C ALA A 9 15.97 3.72 -4.48
N ASN A 10 16.81 4.24 -3.59
CA ASN A 10 17.79 3.44 -2.85
C ASN A 10 17.11 2.31 -2.07
N PHE A 11 15.98 2.58 -1.43
CA PHE A 11 15.25 1.55 -0.70
C PHE A 11 14.63 0.50 -1.62
N ALA A 12 14.10 0.91 -2.78
CA ALA A 12 13.64 -0.01 -3.81
C ALA A 12 14.77 -0.93 -4.30
N GLU A 13 15.99 -0.40 -4.48
CA GLU A 13 17.17 -1.20 -4.84
C GLU A 13 17.57 -2.20 -3.74
N GLU A 14 17.49 -1.80 -2.47
CA GLU A 14 17.73 -2.69 -1.32
C GLU A 14 16.75 -3.88 -1.34
N LEU A 15 15.45 -3.60 -1.50
CA LEU A 15 14.41 -4.64 -1.58
C LEU A 15 14.62 -5.54 -2.79
N ASN A 16 14.89 -4.97 -3.97
CA ASN A 16 15.17 -5.73 -5.19
C ASN A 16 16.41 -6.62 -5.04
N SER A 17 17.47 -6.14 -4.39
CA SER A 17 18.67 -6.92 -4.14
C SER A 17 18.41 -8.09 -3.19
N PHE A 18 17.64 -7.86 -2.12
CA PHE A 18 17.36 -8.90 -1.14
C PHE A 18 16.36 -9.95 -1.66
N TYR A 19 15.17 -9.52 -2.09
CA TYR A 19 14.11 -10.42 -2.56
C TYR A 19 14.33 -10.88 -3.99
N GLY A 20 15.22 -10.25 -4.76
CA GLY A 20 15.73 -10.80 -6.01
C GLY A 20 16.38 -12.18 -5.83
N HIS A 21 16.93 -12.47 -4.64
CA HIS A 21 17.52 -13.76 -4.33
C HIS A 21 16.46 -14.76 -3.80
N PRO A 22 16.18 -15.90 -4.49
CA PRO A 22 15.08 -16.80 -4.11
C PRO A 22 15.18 -17.39 -2.69
N LYS A 23 16.39 -17.54 -2.16
CA LYS A 23 16.64 -18.02 -0.78
C LYS A 23 16.05 -17.13 0.31
N ASN A 24 15.83 -15.85 0.00
CA ASN A 24 15.29 -14.87 0.93
C ASN A 24 13.76 -14.78 0.86
N ARG A 25 13.14 -15.54 -0.05
CA ARG A 25 11.69 -15.54 -0.27
C ARG A 25 11.04 -16.60 0.60
N LYS A 26 10.16 -16.18 1.50
CA LYS A 26 9.36 -17.08 2.33
C LYS A 26 7.89 -16.75 2.15
N LEU A 27 7.07 -17.76 1.84
CA LEU A 27 5.63 -17.58 1.71
C LEU A 27 5.02 -17.17 3.05
N ILE A 28 4.06 -16.25 3.00
CA ILE A 28 3.30 -15.85 4.19
C ILE A 28 2.38 -16.99 4.65
N ASN A 29 2.30 -17.21 5.96
CA ASN A 29 1.41 -18.23 6.52
C ASN A 29 -0.06 -17.77 6.49
N SER A 30 -0.87 -18.38 5.62
CA SER A 30 -2.28 -18.03 5.42
C SER A 30 -3.12 -18.07 6.70
N SER A 31 -2.96 -19.10 7.53
CA SER A 31 -3.71 -19.23 8.78
C SER A 31 -3.41 -18.10 9.76
N ASN A 32 -2.14 -17.69 9.85
CA ASN A 32 -1.74 -16.56 10.69
C ASN A 32 -2.32 -15.24 10.18
N VAL A 33 -2.39 -15.05 8.85
CA VAL A 33 -3.00 -13.86 8.23
C VAL A 33 -4.49 -13.78 8.59
N VAL A 34 -5.23 -14.88 8.40
CA VAL A 34 -6.67 -14.98 8.75
C VAL A 34 -6.88 -14.59 10.21
N ILE A 35 -6.18 -15.29 11.14
CA ILE A 35 -6.31 -15.08 12.58
C ILE A 35 -5.95 -13.64 12.98
N ALA A 36 -4.92 -13.05 12.35
CA ALA A 36 -4.49 -11.69 12.67
C ALA A 36 -5.54 -10.66 12.22
N LEU A 37 -6.11 -10.82 11.02
CA LEU A 37 -7.12 -9.91 10.49
C LEU A 37 -8.42 -9.98 11.29
N GLU A 38 -8.88 -11.18 11.66
CA GLU A 38 -10.04 -11.39 12.55
C GLU A 38 -9.86 -10.71 13.91
N LYS A 39 -8.63 -10.74 14.45
CA LYS A 39 -8.27 -10.09 15.72
C LYS A 39 -8.06 -8.58 15.60
N GLY A 40 -8.32 -7.99 14.44
CA GLY A 40 -8.13 -6.56 14.25
C GLY A 40 -6.66 -6.15 14.08
N LYS A 41 -5.71 -7.10 14.03
CA LYS A 41 -4.27 -6.81 13.94
C LYS A 41 -3.86 -6.43 12.51
N ARG A 42 -2.81 -5.62 12.41
CA ARG A 42 -2.21 -5.24 11.13
C ARG A 42 -1.29 -6.36 10.65
N VAL A 43 -1.34 -6.65 9.35
CA VAL A 43 -0.55 -7.71 8.72
C VAL A 43 0.23 -7.10 7.57
N TYR A 44 1.52 -7.41 7.50
CA TYR A 44 2.43 -6.87 6.51
C TYR A 44 3.06 -7.98 5.69
N GLY A 45 3.47 -7.64 4.49
CA GLY A 45 4.17 -8.55 3.60
C GLY A 45 4.97 -7.78 2.56
N ILE A 46 5.53 -8.52 1.61
CA ILE A 46 6.20 -7.99 0.43
C ILE A 46 5.61 -8.70 -0.79
N VAL A 47 5.40 -7.94 -1.86
CA VAL A 47 4.85 -8.44 -3.11
C VAL A 47 5.76 -8.07 -4.28
N GLU A 48 5.82 -8.96 -5.26
CA GLU A 48 6.43 -8.68 -6.55
C GLU A 48 5.42 -7.91 -7.42
N VAL A 49 5.87 -6.78 -7.97
CA VAL A 49 5.13 -5.90 -8.85
C VAL A 49 5.84 -5.91 -10.19
N ASP A 50 5.07 -6.18 -11.24
CA ASP A 50 5.54 -6.18 -12.62
C ASP A 50 5.18 -4.85 -13.31
N ASP A 51 5.64 -4.68 -14.55
CA ASP A 51 5.29 -3.60 -15.50
C ASP A 51 5.79 -2.18 -15.16
N GLU A 52 5.24 -1.17 -15.87
CA GLU A 52 5.61 0.26 -15.81
C GLU A 52 5.63 0.83 -14.38
N PHE A 53 4.83 0.26 -13.47
CA PHE A 53 4.83 0.65 -12.06
C PHE A 53 6.15 0.32 -11.35
N ALA A 54 6.78 -0.82 -11.68
CA ALA A 54 8.04 -1.23 -11.09
C ALA A 54 9.22 -0.32 -11.48
N GLN A 55 9.11 0.38 -12.62
CA GLN A 55 10.17 1.27 -13.13
C GLN A 55 10.50 2.40 -12.15
N PHE A 56 9.51 2.87 -11.38
CA PHE A 56 9.66 4.01 -10.48
C PHE A 56 9.68 3.63 -9.00
N THR A 57 9.11 2.48 -8.65
CA THR A 57 8.86 2.09 -7.25
C THR A 57 9.53 0.78 -6.86
N GLY A 58 10.22 0.12 -7.78
CA GLY A 58 10.89 -1.16 -7.58
C GLY A 58 9.95 -2.36 -7.80
N CYS A 59 10.56 -3.50 -8.15
CA CYS A 59 9.86 -4.77 -8.35
C CYS A 59 9.35 -5.35 -7.03
N TRP A 60 10.01 -5.09 -5.90
CA TRP A 60 9.60 -5.59 -4.60
C TRP A 60 9.11 -4.46 -3.71
N GLN A 61 7.87 -4.56 -3.24
CA GLN A 61 7.23 -3.49 -2.48
C GLN A 61 6.64 -3.97 -1.16
N ARG A 62 6.78 -3.14 -0.12
CA ARG A 62 6.17 -3.39 1.18
C ARG A 62 4.67 -3.11 1.11
N ILE A 63 3.89 -4.05 1.63
CA ILE A 63 2.44 -3.96 1.64
C ILE A 63 1.87 -4.16 3.04
N GLU A 64 0.67 -3.64 3.25
CA GLU A 64 -0.22 -4.05 4.33
C GLU A 64 -1.45 -4.74 3.75
N ILE A 65 -1.79 -5.90 4.32
CA ILE A 65 -3.01 -6.62 3.98
C ILE A 65 -4.16 -5.99 4.76
N LEU A 66 -5.13 -5.45 4.03
CA LEU A 66 -6.30 -4.75 4.57
C LEU A 66 -7.46 -5.70 4.87
N GLY A 67 -7.57 -6.77 4.11
CA GLY A 67 -8.62 -7.79 4.27
C GLY A 67 -8.38 -8.99 3.36
N ILE A 68 -9.10 -10.08 3.65
CA ILE A 68 -9.09 -11.32 2.87
C ILE A 68 -10.50 -11.80 2.56
N LYS A 69 -10.65 -12.54 1.47
CA LYS A 69 -11.88 -13.24 1.07
C LYS A 69 -11.51 -14.60 0.47
N ASP A 70 -12.34 -15.60 0.72
CA ASP A 70 -12.17 -16.92 0.10
C ASP A 70 -12.14 -16.81 -1.42
N GLY A 71 -11.22 -17.54 -2.03
CA GLY A 71 -11.08 -17.72 -3.46
C GLY A 71 -11.94 -18.86 -3.99
N TYR A 72 -11.75 -19.19 -5.27
CA TYR A 72 -12.51 -20.24 -5.96
C TYR A 72 -12.14 -21.67 -5.50
N TYR A 73 -10.93 -21.87 -5.00
CA TYR A 73 -10.40 -23.16 -4.56
C TYR A 73 -10.25 -23.20 -3.04
N SER A 74 -10.32 -24.41 -2.47
CA SER A 74 -10.03 -24.63 -1.06
C SER A 74 -8.65 -24.08 -0.71
N GLU A 75 -8.56 -23.33 0.39
CA GLU A 75 -7.35 -22.67 0.89
C GLU A 75 -6.72 -21.60 -0.03
N SER A 76 -7.45 -21.16 -1.06
CA SER A 76 -7.09 -19.98 -1.86
C SER A 76 -7.78 -18.74 -1.28
N PHE A 77 -7.05 -17.65 -1.11
CA PHE A 77 -7.58 -16.38 -0.60
C PHE A 77 -7.22 -15.24 -1.54
N PHE A 78 -8.20 -14.42 -1.88
CA PHE A 78 -7.95 -13.08 -2.41
C PHE A 78 -7.74 -12.12 -1.24
N CYS A 79 -6.78 -11.22 -1.37
CA CYS A 79 -6.48 -10.23 -0.36
C CYS A 79 -6.45 -8.84 -1.00
N ARG A 80 -7.03 -7.87 -0.29
CA ARG A 80 -6.88 -6.47 -0.63
C ARG A 80 -5.67 -5.94 0.12
N LEU A 81 -4.75 -5.31 -0.59
CA LEU A 81 -3.53 -4.75 -0.02
C LEU A 81 -3.42 -3.25 -0.29
N ARG A 82 -2.59 -2.57 0.50
CA ARG A 82 -2.09 -1.23 0.21
C ARG A 82 -0.57 -1.23 0.15
N PHE A 83 0.00 -0.46 -0.77
CA PHE A 83 1.44 -0.26 -0.82
C PHE A 83 1.84 0.81 0.20
N LEU A 84 2.86 0.52 0.99
CA LEU A 84 3.29 1.39 2.08
C LEU A 84 4.14 2.57 1.59
N ASP A 85 4.83 2.39 0.46
CA ASP A 85 5.87 3.32 0.02
C ASP A 85 5.44 4.13 -1.20
N SER A 86 4.62 3.54 -2.07
CA SER A 86 4.05 4.18 -3.28
C SER A 86 2.60 4.64 -3.10
N GLY A 87 1.88 4.06 -2.12
CA GLY A 87 0.44 4.29 -1.96
C GLY A 87 -0.42 3.49 -2.93
N GLY A 88 -1.72 3.75 -2.92
CA GLY A 88 -2.68 2.96 -3.71
C GLY A 88 -3.02 1.60 -3.10
N THR A 89 -3.88 0.86 -3.79
CA THR A 89 -4.37 -0.46 -3.36
C THR A 89 -4.45 -1.43 -4.53
N ASP A 90 -4.27 -2.72 -4.25
CA ASP A 90 -4.40 -3.80 -5.23
C ASP A 90 -5.15 -5.00 -4.62
N VAL A 91 -5.60 -5.92 -5.47
CA VAL A 91 -6.18 -7.21 -5.07
C VAL A 91 -5.33 -8.33 -5.66
N ARG A 92 -4.78 -9.18 -4.80
CA ARG A 92 -3.87 -10.28 -5.18
C ARG A 92 -4.30 -11.59 -4.52
N LEU A 93 -3.77 -12.69 -5.03
CA LEU A 93 -3.84 -13.98 -4.32
C LEU A 93 -2.88 -13.92 -3.13
N LEU A 94 -3.32 -14.43 -1.97
CA LEU A 94 -2.47 -14.48 -0.77
C LEU A 94 -1.20 -15.31 -1.01
N SER A 95 -1.27 -16.31 -1.88
CA SER A 95 -0.13 -17.15 -2.27
C SER A 95 0.96 -16.39 -3.04
N SER A 96 0.68 -15.20 -3.57
CA SER A 96 1.69 -14.34 -4.20
C SER A 96 2.36 -13.38 -3.22
N ILE A 97 1.99 -13.40 -1.93
CA ILE A 97 2.55 -12.54 -0.90
C ILE A 97 3.61 -13.31 -0.12
N LEU A 98 4.76 -12.67 0.06
CA LEU A 98 5.85 -13.19 0.88
C LEU A 98 5.85 -12.52 2.27
N GLU A 99 6.42 -13.22 3.25
CA GLU A 99 6.77 -12.64 4.54
C GLU A 99 7.79 -11.51 4.34
N ILE A 100 7.50 -10.36 4.95
CA ILE A 100 8.46 -9.26 5.00
C ILE A 100 9.52 -9.53 6.07
N ASP A 101 10.79 -9.42 5.69
CA ASP A 101 11.91 -9.52 6.63
C ASP A 101 11.88 -8.36 7.64
N PRO A 102 12.05 -8.61 8.95
CA PRO A 102 12.05 -7.58 9.99
C PRO A 102 13.01 -6.41 9.75
N MET A 103 14.14 -6.61 9.05
CA MET A 103 15.09 -5.53 8.78
C MET A 103 14.48 -4.45 7.87
N HIS A 104 13.56 -4.84 6.99
CA HIS A 104 12.83 -3.92 6.09
C HIS A 104 11.66 -3.20 6.78
N CYS A 105 11.40 -3.51 8.06
CA CYS A 105 10.38 -2.85 8.88
C CYS A 105 10.96 -1.73 9.77
N VAL A 106 12.29 -1.55 9.78
CA VAL A 106 12.96 -0.52 10.60
C VAL A 106 12.69 0.88 10.05
N ARG A 107 12.71 1.06 8.72
CA ARG A 107 12.35 2.33 8.08
C ARG A 107 10.82 2.53 8.10
N PRO A 108 10.32 3.75 8.39
CA PRO A 108 8.90 4.05 8.26
C PRO A 108 8.43 3.94 6.80
N PRO A 109 7.12 3.78 6.56
CA PRO A 109 6.52 3.94 5.24
C PRO A 109 6.83 5.31 4.61
N PHE A 110 7.11 5.34 3.30
CA PHE A 110 7.36 6.59 2.58
C PHE A 110 6.07 7.31 2.15
N CYS A 111 4.97 6.57 1.95
CA CYS A 111 3.70 7.16 1.55
C CYS A 111 2.84 7.52 2.78
N LEU A 112 2.29 8.75 2.78
CA LEU A 112 1.38 9.24 3.80
C LEU A 112 -0.01 9.48 3.21
N GLN A 113 -1.02 8.85 3.79
CA GLN A 113 -2.41 9.13 3.44
C GLN A 113 -2.89 10.42 4.09
N MET A 114 -3.36 11.36 3.28
CA MET A 114 -3.85 12.67 3.73
C MET A 114 -5.27 12.95 3.22
N CYS A 115 -5.92 13.95 3.81
CA CYS A 115 -7.20 14.48 3.36
C CYS A 115 -7.14 16.01 3.36
N MET A 116 -7.76 16.64 2.37
CA MET A 116 -7.82 18.09 2.28
C MET A 116 -8.79 18.66 3.32
N HIS A 117 -8.33 19.61 4.12
CA HIS A 117 -9.16 20.26 5.13
C HIS A 117 -10.14 21.25 4.50
N GLY A 118 -11.35 21.33 5.06
CA GLY A 118 -12.37 22.29 4.63
C GLY A 118 -13.10 21.92 3.33
N LEU A 119 -12.75 20.79 2.72
CA LEU A 119 -13.32 20.34 1.46
C LEU A 119 -14.24 19.13 1.67
N LYS A 120 -15.38 19.12 0.98
CA LYS A 120 -16.34 18.01 0.94
C LYS A 120 -16.94 17.87 -0.46
N PRO A 121 -17.33 16.66 -0.89
CA PRO A 121 -18.06 16.50 -2.13
C PRO A 121 -19.40 17.24 -2.06
N VAL A 122 -19.82 17.84 -3.18
CA VAL A 122 -21.06 18.64 -3.28
C VAL A 122 -22.27 17.80 -2.88
N ASP A 123 -22.35 16.56 -3.38
CA ASP A 123 -23.47 15.65 -3.13
C ASP A 123 -23.27 14.80 -1.86
N HIS A 124 -22.34 15.19 -0.98
CA HIS A 124 -22.03 14.54 0.30
C HIS A 124 -21.69 13.04 0.26
N SER A 125 -21.59 12.47 -0.94
CA SER A 125 -21.34 11.05 -1.19
C SER A 125 -19.97 10.86 -1.81
N ASN A 126 -19.78 11.31 -3.06
CA ASN A 126 -18.55 11.12 -3.82
C ASN A 126 -18.12 12.40 -4.54
N TRP A 127 -16.80 12.52 -4.77
CA TRP A 127 -16.24 13.57 -5.62
C TRP A 127 -16.65 13.33 -7.08
N SER A 128 -17.09 14.40 -7.75
CA SER A 128 -17.37 14.36 -9.18
C SER A 128 -16.09 14.09 -9.97
N GLU A 129 -16.21 13.50 -11.16
CA GLU A 129 -15.04 13.17 -11.98
C GLU A 129 -14.25 14.42 -12.37
N LYS A 130 -14.96 15.52 -12.65
CA LYS A 130 -14.35 16.84 -12.90
C LYS A 130 -13.51 17.33 -11.71
N ALA A 131 -14.00 17.12 -10.48
CA ALA A 131 -13.25 17.51 -9.29
C ALA A 131 -12.00 16.64 -9.10
N LYS A 132 -12.09 15.33 -9.34
CA LYS A 132 -10.92 14.44 -9.28
C LYS A 132 -9.86 14.83 -10.32
N GLN A 133 -10.28 15.07 -11.57
CA GLN A 133 -9.38 15.51 -12.64
C GLN A 133 -8.67 16.82 -12.29
N PHE A 134 -9.41 17.78 -11.72
CA PHE A 134 -8.82 19.02 -11.20
C PHE A 134 -7.76 18.73 -10.12
N PHE A 135 -8.04 17.87 -9.15
CA PHE A 135 -7.03 17.53 -8.14
C PHE A 135 -5.81 16.85 -8.73
N TYR A 136 -5.96 15.94 -9.71
CA TYR A 136 -4.83 15.31 -10.39
C TYR A 136 -3.99 16.32 -11.20
N SER A 137 -4.61 17.36 -11.78
CA SER A 137 -3.85 18.39 -12.51
C SER A 137 -3.10 19.35 -11.59
N GLU A 138 -3.65 19.66 -10.41
CA GLU A 138 -3.04 20.59 -9.47
C GLU A 138 -2.00 19.92 -8.54
N LEU A 139 -2.22 18.65 -8.17
CA LEU A 139 -1.32 17.87 -7.31
C LEU A 139 -0.40 16.99 -8.15
N ARG A 140 0.46 17.63 -8.93
CA ARG A 140 1.43 16.94 -9.78
C ARG A 140 2.50 16.23 -8.95
N GLU A 141 2.87 15.03 -9.37
CA GLU A 141 3.89 14.20 -8.71
C GLU A 141 5.30 14.78 -8.79
N ASP A 142 5.58 15.60 -9.81
CA ASP A 142 6.89 16.21 -10.04
C ASP A 142 7.04 17.60 -9.41
N VAL A 143 6.03 18.09 -8.71
CA VAL A 143 6.03 19.41 -8.09
C VAL A 143 5.92 19.30 -6.57
N PRO A 144 6.86 19.87 -5.80
CA PRO A 144 6.74 19.95 -4.35
C PRO A 144 5.48 20.68 -3.92
N VAL A 145 4.79 20.11 -2.94
CA VAL A 145 3.65 20.76 -2.30
C VAL A 145 4.03 21.08 -0.86
N ALA A 146 3.85 22.35 -0.48
CA ALA A 146 3.93 22.75 0.91
C ALA A 146 2.61 22.40 1.60
N LEU A 147 2.68 21.69 2.72
CA LEU A 147 1.51 21.20 3.46
C LEU A 147 1.52 21.73 4.88
N ASN A 148 0.33 22.11 5.38
CA ASN A 148 0.13 22.40 6.80
C ASN A 148 -0.83 21.38 7.41
N ILE A 149 -0.40 20.74 8.49
CA ILE A 149 -1.19 19.70 9.17
C ILE A 149 -2.10 20.39 10.19
N VAL A 150 -3.38 20.45 9.86
CA VAL A 150 -4.40 21.12 10.69
C VAL A 150 -5.17 20.18 11.63
N GLY A 151 -4.96 18.87 11.53
CA GLY A 151 -5.59 17.89 12.42
C GLY A 151 -5.41 16.45 11.95
N CYS A 152 -5.89 15.51 12.77
CA CYS A 152 -5.89 14.07 12.45
C CYS A 152 -7.29 13.49 12.61
N ASN A 153 -7.74 12.73 11.61
CA ASN A 153 -9.02 12.02 11.69
C ASN A 153 -8.81 10.65 12.38
N LYS A 154 -9.19 10.55 13.65
CA LYS A 154 -9.06 9.31 14.44
C LYS A 154 -10.07 8.22 14.05
N LYS A 155 -11.04 8.50 13.18
CA LYS A 155 -12.14 7.58 12.82
C LYS A 155 -11.92 6.77 11.54
N LEU A 156 -10.82 6.97 10.81
CA LEU A 156 -10.51 6.19 9.60
C LEU A 156 -9.90 4.84 9.97
N VAL A 157 -10.70 3.95 10.56
CA VAL A 157 -10.46 2.52 10.45
C VAL A 157 -11.05 2.11 9.11
N PHE A 158 -10.22 1.69 8.16
CA PHE A 158 -10.70 1.16 6.88
C PHE A 158 -11.82 0.16 7.15
N ASP A 159 -12.93 0.30 6.42
CA ASP A 159 -13.96 -0.73 6.36
C ASP A 159 -13.27 -2.02 5.89
N ARG A 160 -13.07 -2.95 6.82
CA ARG A 160 -12.35 -4.21 6.62
C ARG A 160 -13.22 -5.24 5.88
N SER A 161 -14.48 -4.90 5.61
CA SER A 161 -15.31 -5.72 4.75
C SER A 161 -14.89 -5.51 3.29
N LEU A 162 -14.34 -6.57 2.69
CA LEU A 162 -14.12 -6.63 1.25
C LEU A 162 -15.48 -6.52 0.55
N LYS A 163 -15.84 -5.31 0.11
CA LYS A 163 -16.71 -5.15 -1.05
C LYS A 163 -15.82 -5.25 -2.29
N LEU A 164 -15.75 -6.46 -2.84
CA LEU A 164 -15.37 -6.66 -4.25
C LEU A 164 -16.53 -6.18 -5.11
#